data_AF-A0A925JJV0-F1
#
_entry.id   AF-A0A925JJV0-F1
#
_cell.length_a   1.000
_cell.length_b   1.000
_cell.length_c   1.000
_cell.angle_alpha   90.00
_cell.angle_beta   90.00
_cell.angle_gamma   90.00
#
_symmetry.space_group_name_H-M   'P 1'
#
loop_
_entity.id
_entity.type
_entity.pdbx_description
1 polymer ?
#
loop_
_entity_poly.entity_id
_entity_poly.type
_entity_poly.pdbx_seq_one_letter_code
_entity_poly.pdbx_strand_id
1 'polypeptide(L)'
;MNENQLNNMDDDDDLNGYVKIDRYNPEKIQSIAGHYSHILSDLGEDPSREGLLKTPERVAKALQFLTQGYDIKPHEILKSAMFKEEYSQMVVVKDIEVYSMCE
;
A
#
# COMPACT_ATOMS: atom_id res chain seq x y z
N MET A 1 -1.04 36.94 -14.44
CA MET A 1 -1.50 36.55 -13.10
C MET A 1 -2.03 35.13 -13.28
N ASN A 2 -1.19 34.08 -13.30
CA ASN A 2 -0.42 33.48 -12.18
C ASN A 2 -1.25 33.54 -10.89
N GLU A 3 -1.57 32.46 -10.19
CA GLU A 3 -0.82 31.23 -9.85
C GLU A 3 -1.73 29.98 -10.03
N ASN A 4 -1.29 28.75 -10.29
CA ASN A 4 -0.25 28.04 -9.57
C ASN A 4 0.26 26.87 -10.43
N GLN A 5 1.56 26.93 -10.73
CA GLN A 5 2.34 25.85 -11.31
C GLN A 5 2.46 24.73 -10.26
N LEU A 6 1.89 23.55 -10.51
CA LEU A 6 2.54 22.32 -10.02
C LEU A 6 3.54 21.89 -11.11
N ASN A 7 4.65 22.62 -11.16
CA ASN A 7 5.84 22.14 -11.84
C ASN A 7 6.58 21.18 -10.90
N ASN A 8 6.79 19.97 -11.43
CA ASN A 8 8.00 19.17 -11.37
C ASN A 8 8.51 18.69 -10.00
N MET A 9 8.28 17.39 -9.75
CA MET A 9 9.25 16.52 -9.08
C MET A 9 9.39 15.23 -9.91
N ASP A 10 9.66 15.37 -11.20
CA ASP A 10 10.11 14.28 -12.09
C ASP A 10 11.50 14.65 -12.69
N ASP A 11 12.34 15.34 -11.92
CA ASP A 11 13.77 15.44 -12.23
C ASP A 11 14.47 14.19 -11.68
N ASP A 12 14.22 13.05 -12.34
CA ASP A 12 14.76 11.73 -12.00
C ASP A 12 16.13 11.48 -12.67
N ASP A 13 16.91 12.54 -12.88
CA ASP A 13 18.17 12.52 -13.66
C ASP A 13 19.41 12.14 -12.82
N ASP A 14 19.23 11.76 -11.55
CA ASP A 14 20.33 11.32 -10.65
C ASP A 14 19.95 10.11 -9.77
N LEU A 15 19.15 9.17 -10.32
CA LEU A 15 18.75 7.96 -9.60
C LEU A 15 19.86 6.89 -9.60
N ASN A 16 20.82 7.02 -8.68
CA ASN A 16 21.94 6.08 -8.55
C ASN A 16 21.61 4.89 -7.61
N GLY A 17 20.42 4.29 -7.71
CA GLY A 17 19.99 3.23 -6.78
C GLY A 17 18.54 2.75 -6.91
N TYR A 18 17.97 2.28 -5.79
CA TYR A 18 16.61 1.75 -5.71
C TYR A 18 15.64 2.73 -5.05
N VAL A 19 14.47 2.90 -5.65
CA VAL A 19 13.37 3.69 -5.08
C VAL A 19 12.12 2.82 -5.01
N LYS A 20 11.55 2.72 -3.79
CA LYS A 20 10.21 2.17 -3.59
C LYS A 20 9.23 3.33 -3.47
N ILE A 21 8.24 3.38 -4.37
CA ILE A 21 7.18 4.40 -4.34
C ILE A 21 5.85 3.73 -4.01
N ASP A 22 5.34 3.95 -2.80
CA ASP A 22 3.99 3.54 -2.45
C ASP A 22 2.99 4.59 -2.92
N ARG A 23 2.05 4.19 -3.79
CA ARG A 23 0.98 5.06 -4.30
C ARG A 23 -0.36 4.65 -3.69
N TYR A 24 -1.03 5.60 -3.07
CA TYR A 24 -2.32 5.38 -2.39
C TYR A 24 -3.42 6.19 -3.08
N ASN A 25 -4.66 5.71 -3.04
CA ASN A 25 -5.79 6.47 -3.54
C ASN A 25 -6.19 7.53 -2.47
N PRO A 26 -6.05 8.84 -2.77
CA PRO A 26 -6.29 9.90 -1.79
C PRO A 26 -7.76 10.01 -1.37
N GLU A 27 -8.70 9.74 -2.28
CA GLU A 27 -10.14 9.74 -1.98
C GLU A 27 -10.49 8.62 -1.00
N LYS A 28 -9.95 7.41 -1.22
CA LYS A 28 -10.09 6.28 -0.29
C LYS A 28 -9.44 6.59 1.06
N ILE A 29 -8.28 7.25 1.08
CA ILE A 29 -7.65 7.68 2.34
C ILE A 29 -8.62 8.54 3.13
N GLN A 30 -9.15 9.60 2.51
CA GLN A 30 -10.02 10.55 3.19
C GLN A 30 -11.30 9.88 3.71
N SER A 31 -11.94 9.05 2.88
CA SER A 31 -13.16 8.35 3.27
C SER A 31 -12.93 7.37 4.43
N ILE A 32 -11.93 6.50 4.32
CA ILE A 32 -11.63 5.49 5.36
C ILE A 32 -11.16 6.16 6.66
N ALA A 33 -10.33 7.21 6.56
CA ALA A 33 -9.89 7.97 7.73
C ALA A 33 -11.07 8.61 8.47
N GLY A 34 -12.08 9.13 7.75
CA GLY A 34 -13.31 9.63 8.37
C GLY A 34 -14.01 8.55 9.21
N HIS A 35 -14.18 7.34 8.65
CA HIS A 35 -14.79 6.23 9.38
C HIS A 35 -13.97 5.82 10.61
N TYR A 36 -12.64 5.74 10.51
CA TYR A 36 -11.81 5.39 11.66
C TYR A 36 -11.77 6.47 12.74
N SER A 37 -11.91 7.75 12.37
CA SER A 37 -12.09 8.81 13.35
C SER A 37 -13.38 8.62 14.15
N HIS A 38 -14.48 8.21 13.50
CA HIS A 38 -15.73 7.91 14.20
C HIS A 38 -15.61 6.65 15.07
N ILE A 39 -14.98 5.59 14.58
CA ILE A 39 -14.74 4.37 15.36
C ILE A 39 -13.95 4.69 16.65
N LEU A 40 -12.93 5.53 16.58
CA LEU A 40 -12.19 5.96 17.76
C LEU A 40 -13.12 6.66 18.78
N SER A 41 -13.95 7.59 18.32
CA SER A 41 -14.95 8.25 19.17
C SER A 41 -15.94 7.26 19.78
N ASP A 42 -16.44 6.30 19.01
CA ASP A 42 -17.40 5.27 19.47
C ASP A 42 -16.78 4.34 20.52
N LEU A 43 -15.47 4.14 20.48
CA LEU A 43 -14.70 3.41 21.49
C LEU A 43 -14.41 4.23 22.76
N GLY A 44 -14.86 5.50 22.81
CA GLY A 44 -14.62 6.41 23.93
C GLY A 44 -13.24 7.07 23.94
N GLU A 45 -12.50 6.98 22.82
CA GLU A 45 -11.21 7.66 22.66
C GLU A 45 -11.42 9.12 22.21
N ASP A 46 -10.41 9.95 22.46
CA ASP A 46 -10.34 11.32 21.92
C ASP A 46 -9.48 11.35 20.64
N PRO A 47 -10.07 11.46 19.43
CA PRO A 47 -9.31 11.50 18.18
C PRO A 47 -8.39 12.72 18.06
N SER A 48 -8.61 13.77 18.86
CA SER A 48 -7.80 14.99 18.86
C SER A 48 -6.53 14.88 19.70
N ARG A 49 -6.36 13.81 20.50
CA ARG A 49 -5.12 13.60 21.26
C ARG A 49 -3.92 13.45 20.33
N GLU A 50 -2.78 13.97 20.75
CA GLU A 50 -1.54 14.02 19.95
C GLU A 50 -1.21 12.68 19.25
N GLY A 51 -1.32 11.56 19.99
CA GLY A 51 -1.05 10.22 19.46
C GLY A 51 -2.06 9.70 18.42
N LEU A 52 -3.29 10.22 18.40
CA LEU A 52 -4.37 9.78 17.50
C LEU A 52 -4.63 10.70 16.32
N LEU A 53 -4.17 11.95 16.33
CA LEU A 53 -4.41 12.90 15.24
C LEU A 53 -4.11 12.32 13.84
N LYS A 54 -3.06 11.49 13.73
CA LYS A 54 -2.66 10.83 12.48
C LYS A 54 -3.07 9.36 12.39
N THR A 55 -3.66 8.78 13.43
CA THR A 55 -4.10 7.37 13.42
C THR A 55 -5.08 7.07 12.29
N PRO A 56 -6.16 7.85 12.06
CA PRO A 56 -7.10 7.53 11.01
C PRO A 56 -6.46 7.49 9.61
N GLU A 57 -5.56 8.44 9.32
CA GLU A 57 -4.81 8.47 8.06
C GLU A 57 -3.87 7.26 7.92
N ARG A 58 -3.15 6.89 8.99
CA ARG A 58 -2.26 5.72 9.01
C ARG A 58 -3.04 4.42 8.78
N VAL A 59 -4.19 4.26 9.43
CA VAL A 59 -5.02 3.08 9.28
C VAL A 59 -5.57 2.99 7.86
N ALA A 60 -6.02 4.10 7.28
CA ALA A 60 -6.51 4.12 5.90
C ALA A 60 -5.44 3.70 4.87
N LYS A 61 -4.18 4.12 5.08
CA LYS A 61 -3.03 3.68 4.27
C LYS A 61 -2.71 2.20 4.51
N ALA A 62 -2.71 1.75 5.75
CA ALA A 62 -2.45 0.35 6.11
C ALA A 62 -3.48 -0.59 5.48
N LEU A 63 -4.77 -0.24 5.51
CA LEU A 63 -5.81 -1.06 4.89
C LEU A 63 -5.62 -1.16 3.38
N GLN A 64 -5.33 -0.06 2.70
CA GLN A 64 -5.03 -0.11 1.26
C GLN A 64 -3.83 -0.99 0.95
N PHE A 65 -2.78 -0.95 1.76
CA PHE A 65 -1.62 -1.82 1.61
C PHE A 65 -1.98 -3.30 1.84
N LEU A 66 -2.71 -3.62 2.91
CA LEU A 66 -3.11 -4.99 3.25
C LEU A 66 -4.07 -5.58 2.21
N THR A 67 -4.89 -4.76 1.57
CA THR A 67 -5.84 -5.18 0.53
C THR A 67 -5.35 -4.95 -0.90
N GLN A 68 -4.09 -4.53 -1.10
CA GLN A 68 -3.56 -4.21 -2.45
C GLN A 68 -3.60 -5.41 -3.41
N GLY A 69 -3.65 -6.63 -2.87
CA GLY A 69 -3.74 -7.87 -3.65
C GLY A 69 -4.93 -7.95 -4.59
N TYR A 70 -6.03 -7.22 -4.33
CA TYR A 70 -7.19 -7.19 -5.23
C TYR A 70 -6.89 -6.50 -6.57
N ASP A 71 -5.94 -5.56 -6.59
CA ASP A 71 -5.57 -4.81 -7.79
C ASP A 71 -4.39 -5.48 -8.54
N ILE A 72 -3.81 -6.54 -7.98
CA ILE A 72 -2.70 -7.28 -8.58
C ILE A 72 -3.22 -8.27 -9.63
N LYS A 73 -2.52 -8.37 -10.75
CA LYS A 73 -2.77 -9.35 -11.83
C LYS A 73 -1.77 -10.51 -11.72
N PRO A 74 -2.16 -11.69 -11.17
CA PRO A 74 -1.20 -12.78 -10.92
C PRO A 74 -0.54 -13.32 -12.20
N HIS A 75 -1.27 -13.32 -13.32
CA HIS A 75 -0.74 -13.80 -14.59
C HIS A 75 0.45 -12.99 -15.10
N GLU A 76 0.50 -11.68 -14.83
CA GLU A 76 1.63 -10.83 -15.23
C GLU A 76 2.84 -11.10 -14.34
N ILE A 77 2.64 -11.39 -13.06
CA ILE A 77 3.72 -11.80 -12.13
C ILE A 77 4.30 -13.15 -12.56
N LEU A 78 3.46 -14.11 -12.94
CA LEU A 78 3.94 -15.43 -13.35
C LEU A 78 4.77 -15.38 -14.63
N LYS A 79 4.34 -14.61 -15.64
CA LYS A 79 5.04 -14.49 -16.93
C LYS A 79 6.48 -13.99 -16.82
N SER A 80 6.78 -13.13 -15.83
CA SER A 80 8.12 -12.55 -15.69
C SER A 80 9.16 -13.53 -15.14
N ALA A 81 8.74 -14.70 -14.63
CA ALA A 81 9.60 -15.67 -13.96
C ALA A 81 9.46 -17.10 -14.52
N MET A 82 9.05 -17.25 -15.79
CA MET A 82 8.97 -18.57 -16.45
C MET A 82 10.28 -18.93 -17.15
N PHE A 83 10.80 -20.11 -16.86
CA PHE A 83 12.00 -20.67 -17.48
C PHE A 83 11.73 -22.08 -18.00
N LYS A 84 12.37 -22.44 -19.11
CA LYS A 84 12.31 -23.79 -19.65
C LYS A 84 13.52 -24.57 -19.13
N GLU A 85 13.27 -25.60 -18.33
CA GLU A 85 14.29 -26.48 -17.76
C GLU A 85 13.90 -27.94 -17.98
N GLU A 86 14.86 -28.80 -18.31
CA GLU A 86 14.66 -30.25 -18.36
C GLU A 86 14.82 -30.84 -16.95
N TYR A 87 13.94 -30.44 -16.04
CA TYR A 87 13.89 -30.94 -14.66
C TYR A 87 12.53 -31.56 -14.36
N SER A 88 12.52 -32.80 -13.87
CA SER A 88 11.30 -33.60 -13.69
C SER A 88 11.07 -34.07 -12.25
N GLN A 89 11.87 -33.58 -11.29
CA GLN A 89 11.71 -33.91 -9.87
C GLN A 89 10.89 -32.83 -9.14
N MET A 90 10.39 -33.15 -7.94
CA MET A 90 9.61 -32.20 -7.13
C MET A 90 10.52 -31.08 -6.58
N VAL A 91 10.08 -29.84 -6.75
CA VAL A 91 10.68 -28.66 -6.11
C VAL A 91 9.77 -28.23 -4.96
N VAL A 92 10.34 -28.06 -3.75
CA VAL A 92 9.60 -27.58 -2.57
C VAL A 92 10.21 -26.26 -2.12
N VAL A 93 9.39 -25.21 -2.10
CA VAL A 93 9.70 -23.96 -1.41
C VAL A 93 8.88 -23.96 -0.14
N LYS A 94 9.56 -23.91 1.00
CA LYS A 94 8.95 -23.94 2.34
C LYS A 94 9.31 -22.66 3.11
N ASP A 95 8.67 -22.49 4.26
CA ASP A 95 8.94 -21.38 5.18
C ASP A 95 8.65 -19.99 4.56
N ILE A 96 7.59 -19.90 3.75
CA ILE A 96 7.07 -18.63 3.20
C ILE A 96 6.21 -17.96 4.26
N GLU A 97 6.62 -16.77 4.70
CA GLU A 97 5.82 -15.94 5.60
C GLU A 97 4.59 -15.38 4.88
N VAL A 98 3.41 -15.55 5.48
CA VAL A 98 2.14 -15.06 4.95
C VAL A 98 1.38 -14.30 6.02
N TYR A 99 0.95 -13.09 5.68
CA TYR A 99 0.07 -12.26 6.49
C TYR A 99 -1.22 -12.04 5.70
N SER A 100 -2.37 -12.17 6.36
CA SER A 100 -3.68 -11.95 5.76
C SER A 100 -4.61 -11.27 6.76
N MET A 101 -5.81 -10.93 6.31
CA MET A 101 -6.92 -10.48 7.16
C MET A 101 -8.06 -11.48 7.06
N CYS A 102 -8.75 -11.73 8.18
CA CYS A 102 -10.06 -12.36 8.13
C CYS A 102 -11.01 -11.39 7.45
N GLU A 103 -11.82 -11.91 6.51
CA GLU A 103 -12.93 -11.19 5.89
C GLU A 103 -13.97 -10.75 6.91
#